data_AF-A0A6L5F240-F1
#
_entry.id   AF-A0A6L5F240-F1
#
_cell.length_a   1.000
_cell.length_b   1.000
_cell.length_c   1.000
_cell.angle_alpha   90.00
_cell.angle_beta   90.00
_cell.angle_gamma   90.00
#
_symmetry.space_group_name_H-M   'P 1'
#
loop_
_entity.id
_entity.type
_entity.pdbx_description
1 polymer ?
#
loop_
_entity_poly.entity_id
_entity_poly.type
_entity_poly.pdbx_seq_one_letter_code
_entity_poly.pdbx_strand_id
1 'polypeptide(L)'
;YRSVLEISFEVRTGLVMRQAHHWAALIFVAAIVVHLGRVFFTGAFRKPRDINWIVGVTLLLLAIFNGFTGYSLPDDILSGTGLRVAYSIALSVPLVGVWVAFLVFGGEFPAEGIIPRLYSLHIMLVPVAIGVLLAVHLALVWYQKHTQFPGYRKTEKNVIGSRLWPTYAVKSVGLLFLVAAVIMAL
;
A
#
# COMPACT_ATOMS: atom_id res chain seq x y z
N TYR A 1 20.51 -5.63 8.45
CA TYR A 1 21.43 -4.48 8.31
C TYR A 1 22.52 -4.62 7.24
N ARG A 2 23.54 -5.48 7.38
CA ARG A 2 24.72 -5.50 6.45
C ARG A 2 24.35 -5.62 4.97
N SER A 3 23.46 -6.56 4.62
CA SER A 3 22.98 -6.73 3.23
C SER A 3 22.31 -5.48 2.65
N VAL A 4 21.70 -4.63 3.48
CA VAL A 4 21.10 -3.37 3.02
C VAL A 4 22.17 -2.33 2.71
N LEU A 5 23.30 -2.34 3.43
CA LEU A 5 24.46 -1.49 3.12
C LEU A 5 25.14 -1.94 1.83
N GLU A 6 25.30 -3.25 1.64
CA GLU A 6 25.85 -3.83 0.39
C GLU A 6 25.00 -3.41 -0.82
N ILE A 7 23.66 -3.49 -0.72
CA ILE A 7 22.76 -2.96 -1.77
C ILE A 7 23.00 -1.47 -2.01
N SER A 8 23.24 -0.70 -0.96
CA SER A 8 23.40 0.75 -1.07
C SER A 8 24.74 1.17 -1.70
N PHE A 9 25.83 0.45 -1.41
CA PHE A 9 27.18 0.90 -1.77
C PHE A 9 27.92 0.01 -2.76
N GLU A 10 27.61 -1.29 -2.80
CA GLU A 10 28.36 -2.29 -3.57
C GLU A 10 27.62 -2.73 -4.84
N VAL A 11 26.29 -2.65 -4.84
CA VAL A 11 25.47 -2.98 -6.01
C VAL A 11 25.31 -1.76 -6.91
N ARG A 12 25.68 -1.89 -8.19
CA ARG A 12 25.49 -0.84 -9.20
C ARG A 12 24.02 -0.44 -9.26
N THR A 13 23.73 0.85 -9.15
CA THR A 13 22.37 1.43 -9.05
C THR A 13 21.52 0.95 -7.85
N GLY A 14 22.11 0.22 -6.90
CA GLY A 14 21.35 -0.35 -5.78
C GLY A 14 20.79 0.71 -4.82
N LEU A 15 21.53 1.79 -4.53
CA LEU A 15 21.00 2.92 -3.77
C LEU A 15 19.80 3.58 -4.47
N VAL A 16 19.89 3.78 -5.79
CA VAL A 16 18.80 4.38 -6.58
C VAL A 16 17.55 3.51 -6.48
N MET A 17 17.68 2.20 -6.69
CA MET A 17 16.54 1.28 -6.57
C MET A 17 15.96 1.25 -5.16
N ARG A 18 16.80 1.31 -4.13
CA ARG A 18 16.36 1.35 -2.72
C ARG A 18 15.60 2.65 -2.40
N GLN A 19 16.11 3.79 -2.84
CA GLN A 19 15.43 5.08 -2.64
C GLN A 19 14.14 5.17 -3.44
N ALA A 20 14.16 4.78 -4.71
CA ALA A 20 12.97 4.72 -5.55
C ALA A 20 11.90 3.80 -4.95
N HIS A 21 12.28 2.65 -4.39
CA HIS A 21 11.34 1.76 -3.70
C HIS A 21 10.71 2.42 -2.46
N HIS A 22 11.52 3.11 -1.64
CA HIS A 22 11.03 3.83 -0.48
C HIS A 22 10.11 5.00 -0.85
N TRP A 23 10.51 5.84 -1.81
CA TRP A 23 9.69 6.93 -2.33
C TRP A 23 8.40 6.44 -2.99
N ALA A 24 8.46 5.33 -3.74
CA ALA A 24 7.27 4.69 -4.29
C ALA A 24 6.31 4.25 -3.19
N ALA A 25 6.80 3.71 -2.07
CA ALA A 25 5.96 3.33 -0.94
C ALA A 25 5.27 4.54 -0.29
N LEU A 26 5.98 5.66 -0.14
CA LEU A 26 5.40 6.91 0.38
C LEU A 26 4.34 7.49 -0.56
N ILE A 27 4.65 7.57 -1.85
CA ILE A 27 3.72 8.06 -2.88
C ILE A 27 2.51 7.13 -2.99
N PHE A 28 2.69 5.81 -2.86
CA PHE A 28 1.60 4.83 -2.88
C PHE A 28 0.61 5.09 -1.75
N VAL A 29 1.07 5.17 -0.50
CA VAL A 29 0.18 5.44 0.65
C VAL A 29 -0.46 6.83 0.54
N ALA A 30 0.33 7.86 0.17
CA ALA A 30 -0.19 9.22 -0.03
C ALA A 30 -1.28 9.26 -1.12
N ALA A 31 -1.06 8.60 -2.25
CA ALA A 31 -2.03 8.52 -3.34
C ALA A 31 -3.31 7.80 -2.92
N ILE A 32 -3.22 6.74 -2.10
CA ILE A 32 -4.40 6.07 -1.54
C ILE A 32 -5.18 7.04 -0.65
N VAL A 33 -4.51 7.79 0.24
CA VAL A 33 -5.18 8.77 1.12
C VAL A 33 -5.85 9.89 0.31
N VAL A 34 -5.17 10.44 -0.70
CA VAL A 34 -5.76 11.43 -1.61
C VAL A 34 -6.94 10.85 -2.38
N HIS A 35 -6.83 9.61 -2.86
CA HIS A 35 -7.91 8.90 -3.53
C HIS A 35 -9.12 8.68 -2.61
N LEU A 36 -8.87 8.28 -1.37
CA LEU A 36 -9.88 8.10 -0.33
C LEU A 36 -10.60 9.42 -0.05
N GLY A 37 -9.85 10.52 0.09
CA GLY A 37 -10.38 11.87 0.23
C GLY A 37 -11.29 12.23 -0.94
N ARG A 38 -10.86 11.99 -2.19
CA ARG A 38 -11.69 12.20 -3.37
C ARG A 38 -13.00 11.41 -3.27
N VAL A 39 -12.95 10.12 -2.96
CA VAL A 39 -14.14 9.26 -2.93
C VAL A 39 -15.10 9.69 -1.82
N PHE A 40 -14.58 10.06 -0.66
CA PHE A 40 -15.35 10.55 0.48
C PHE A 40 -16.05 11.88 0.16
N PHE A 41 -15.30 12.91 -0.25
CA PHE A 41 -15.85 14.24 -0.50
C PHE A 41 -16.79 14.30 -1.72
N THR A 42 -16.59 13.41 -2.71
CA THR A 42 -17.49 13.32 -3.88
C THR A 42 -18.69 12.39 -3.65
N GLY A 43 -18.80 11.75 -2.49
CA GLY A 43 -19.89 10.81 -2.17
C GLY A 43 -19.89 9.53 -3.01
N ALA A 44 -18.77 9.20 -3.67
CA ALA A 44 -18.67 8.08 -4.60
C ALA A 44 -18.71 6.69 -3.92
N PHE A 45 -18.66 6.64 -2.58
CA PHE A 45 -18.79 5.44 -1.76
C PHE A 45 -20.24 4.97 -1.54
N ARG A 46 -21.24 5.81 -1.85
CA ARG A 46 -22.65 5.45 -1.66
C ARG A 46 -23.07 4.32 -2.60
N LYS A 47 -24.22 3.69 -2.34
CA LYS A 47 -24.80 2.65 -3.21
C LYS A 47 -24.75 3.11 -4.68
N PRO A 48 -24.32 2.25 -5.62
CA PRO A 48 -24.06 0.80 -5.49
C PRO A 48 -22.62 0.40 -5.09
N ARG A 49 -21.79 1.34 -4.63
CA ARG A 49 -20.31 1.18 -4.50
C ARG A 49 -19.82 1.08 -3.04
N ASP A 50 -20.71 0.76 -2.11
CA ASP A 50 -20.41 0.59 -0.68
C ASP A 50 -19.43 -0.56 -0.43
N ILE A 51 -19.59 -1.69 -1.12
CA ILE A 51 -18.62 -2.81 -1.05
C ILE A 51 -17.25 -2.37 -1.56
N ASN A 52 -17.21 -1.62 -2.65
CA ASN A 52 -15.94 -1.15 -3.22
C ASN A 52 -15.18 -0.20 -2.27
N TRP A 53 -15.93 0.59 -1.48
CA TRP A 53 -15.38 1.43 -0.43
C TRP A 53 -14.76 0.61 0.70
N ILE A 54 -15.45 -0.43 1.19
CA ILE A 54 -14.92 -1.31 2.24
C ILE A 54 -13.61 -1.95 1.76
N VAL A 55 -13.59 -2.50 0.54
CA VAL A 55 -12.38 -3.06 -0.07
C VAL A 55 -11.25 -2.02 -0.15
N GLY A 56 -11.57 -0.78 -0.55
CA GLY A 56 -10.60 0.32 -0.62
C GLY A 56 -10.01 0.69 0.75
N VAL A 57 -10.82 0.74 1.81
CA VAL A 57 -10.36 0.98 3.18
C VAL A 57 -9.48 -0.17 3.67
N THR A 58 -9.84 -1.42 3.37
CA THR A 58 -9.00 -2.59 3.69
C THR A 58 -7.66 -2.52 2.97
N LEU A 59 -7.63 -2.09 1.70
CA LEU A 59 -6.38 -1.88 0.95
C LEU A 59 -5.48 -0.83 1.61
N LEU A 60 -6.04 0.25 2.16
CA LEU A 60 -5.26 1.25 2.91
C LEU A 60 -4.62 0.64 4.16
N LEU A 61 -5.38 -0.14 4.95
CA LEU A 61 -4.85 -0.81 6.14
C LEU A 61 -3.72 -1.78 5.80
N LEU A 62 -3.89 -2.56 4.73
CA LEU A 62 -2.83 -3.46 4.24
C LEU A 62 -1.62 -2.70 3.71
N ALA A 63 -1.81 -1.56 3.04
CA ALA A 63 -0.71 -0.72 2.56
C ALA A 63 0.12 -0.15 3.71
N ILE A 64 -0.53 0.36 4.77
CA ILE A 64 0.14 0.86 5.97
C ILE A 64 0.89 -0.29 6.66
N PHE A 65 0.24 -1.44 6.83
CA PHE A 65 0.87 -2.62 7.41
C PHE A 65 2.07 -3.10 6.60
N ASN A 66 1.95 -3.17 5.26
CA ASN A 66 3.05 -3.55 4.39
C ASN A 66 4.22 -2.55 4.49
N GLY A 67 3.92 -1.25 4.52
CA GLY A 67 4.92 -0.19 4.71
C GLY A 67 5.67 -0.33 6.04
N PHE A 68 4.96 -0.63 7.13
CA PHE A 68 5.58 -0.92 8.43
C PHE A 68 6.52 -2.14 8.34
N THR A 69 6.04 -3.27 7.82
CA THR A 69 6.88 -4.47 7.71
C THR A 69 8.14 -4.26 6.85
N GLY A 70 8.07 -3.45 5.79
CA GLY A 70 9.20 -3.13 4.91
C GLY A 70 10.20 -2.18 5.54
N TYR A 71 9.71 -1.11 6.18
CA TYR A 71 10.52 -0.17 6.96
C TYR A 71 11.29 -0.87 8.09
N SER A 72 10.74 -1.98 8.60
CA SER A 72 11.37 -2.76 9.67
C SER A 72 12.54 -3.67 9.23
N LEU A 73 12.64 -4.02 7.94
CA LEU A 73 13.62 -5.00 7.44
C LEU A 73 15.10 -4.56 7.51
N PRO A 74 15.46 -3.27 7.35
CA PRO A 74 16.84 -2.84 7.47
C PRO A 74 17.47 -3.13 8.83
N ASP A 75 16.64 -3.20 9.88
CA ASP A 75 17.06 -3.47 11.27
C ASP A 75 18.15 -2.49 11.74
N ASP A 76 17.91 -1.19 11.51
CA ASP A 76 18.68 -0.10 12.08
C ASP A 76 18.05 0.38 13.41
N ILE A 77 18.70 1.32 14.10
CA ILE A 77 18.24 1.82 15.41
C ILE A 77 16.82 2.41 15.34
N LEU A 78 16.49 3.10 14.24
CA LEU A 78 15.20 3.76 14.09
C LEU A 78 14.09 2.73 13.83
N SER A 79 14.34 1.77 12.93
CA SER A 79 13.49 0.61 12.67
C SER A 79 13.28 -0.23 13.93
N GLY A 80 14.35 -0.56 14.65
CA GLY A 80 14.32 -1.37 15.86
C GLY A 80 13.54 -0.72 16.99
N THR A 81 13.60 0.62 17.12
CA THR A 81 12.76 1.36 18.06
C THR A 81 11.28 1.25 17.69
N GLY A 82 10.95 1.37 16.40
CA GLY A 82 9.58 1.14 15.91
C GLY A 82 9.07 -0.27 16.20
N LEU A 83 9.90 -1.29 15.98
CA LEU A 83 9.57 -2.68 16.31
C LEU A 83 9.37 -2.90 17.82
N ARG A 84 10.19 -2.25 18.66
CA ARG A 84 10.00 -2.28 20.11
C ARG A 84 8.66 -1.68 20.53
N VAL A 85 8.24 -0.58 19.91
CA VAL A 85 6.90 -0.01 20.16
C VAL A 85 5.81 -0.99 19.75
N ALA A 86 5.91 -1.63 18.59
CA ALA A 86 4.96 -2.65 18.15
C ALA A 86 4.89 -3.86 19.11
N TYR A 87 6.04 -4.29 19.65
CA TYR A 87 6.10 -5.34 20.66
C TYR A 87 5.37 -4.93 21.95
N SER A 88 5.59 -3.70 22.43
CA SER A 88 4.89 -3.16 23.60
C SER A 88 3.38 -3.02 23.38
N ILE A 89 2.95 -2.67 22.16
CA ILE A 89 1.52 -2.65 21.79
C ILE A 89 0.93 -4.06 21.80
N ALA A 90 1.66 -5.07 21.31
CA ALA A 90 1.20 -6.45 21.37
C ALA A 90 1.02 -6.93 22.81
N LEU A 91 1.98 -6.60 23.69
CA LEU A 91 1.92 -6.93 25.12
C LEU A 91 0.78 -6.20 25.86
N SER A 92 0.36 -5.03 25.40
CA SER A 92 -0.67 -4.24 26.08
C SER A 92 -2.09 -4.81 25.91
N VAL A 93 -2.28 -5.77 24.99
CA VAL A 93 -3.57 -6.44 24.79
C VAL A 93 -3.93 -7.24 26.05
N PRO A 94 -5.04 -6.91 26.74
CA PRO A 94 -5.44 -7.63 27.94
C PRO A 94 -5.66 -9.12 27.66
N LEU A 95 -5.38 -9.96 28.66
CA LEU A 95 -5.56 -11.42 28.66
C LEU A 95 -4.63 -12.22 27.72
N VAL A 96 -4.39 -11.74 26.51
CA VAL A 96 -3.68 -12.49 25.45
C VAL A 96 -2.38 -11.84 24.99
N GLY A 97 -2.01 -10.65 25.48
CA GLY A 97 -0.89 -9.86 24.95
C GLY A 97 0.46 -10.60 24.94
N VAL A 98 0.77 -11.35 26.00
CA VAL A 98 1.99 -12.18 26.05
C VAL A 98 2.00 -13.23 24.93
N TRP A 99 0.88 -13.94 24.73
CA TRP A 99 0.73 -14.94 23.69
C TRP A 99 0.82 -14.33 22.29
N VAL A 100 0.19 -13.17 22.08
CA VAL A 100 0.25 -12.43 20.80
C VAL A 100 1.68 -11.97 20.51
N ALA A 101 2.36 -11.38 21.49
CA ALA A 101 3.73 -10.90 21.34
C ALA A 101 4.68 -12.06 21.01
N PHE A 102 4.60 -13.18 21.74
CA PHE A 102 5.42 -14.37 21.45
C PHE A 102 5.07 -14.99 20.09
N LEU A 103 3.79 -15.07 19.72
CA LEU A 103 3.36 -15.62 18.44
C LEU A 103 3.88 -14.79 17.26
N VAL A 104 3.82 -13.46 17.37
CA VAL A 104 4.23 -12.55 16.28
C VAL A 104 5.76 -12.45 16.22
N PHE A 105 6.41 -12.18 17.34
CA PHE A 105 7.85 -11.89 17.38
C PHE A 105 8.74 -13.14 17.48
N GLY A 106 8.19 -14.27 17.90
CA GLY A 106 8.93 -15.53 17.99
C GLY A 106 9.80 -15.65 19.23
N GLY A 107 9.56 -14.82 20.25
CA GLY A 107 10.28 -14.81 21.52
C GLY A 107 10.22 -13.43 22.20
N GLU A 108 11.00 -13.27 23.26
CA GLU A 108 11.19 -11.98 23.91
C GLU A 108 11.99 -11.02 23.03
N PHE A 109 11.60 -9.75 22.99
CA PHE A 109 12.29 -8.75 22.18
C PHE A 109 13.66 -8.36 22.79
N PRO A 110 14.76 -8.31 22.01
CA PRO A 110 14.84 -8.49 20.56
C PRO A 110 14.94 -9.96 20.15
N ALA A 111 13.90 -10.49 19.51
CA ALA A 111 13.83 -11.88 19.08
C ALA A 111 14.48 -12.05 17.69
N GLU A 112 15.38 -13.00 17.52
CA GLU A 112 16.05 -13.27 16.23
C GLU A 112 15.06 -13.67 15.12
N GLY A 113 13.91 -14.24 15.51
CA GLY A 113 12.89 -14.73 14.58
C GLY A 113 12.04 -13.64 13.90
N ILE A 114 12.08 -12.37 14.34
CA ILE A 114 11.16 -11.34 13.82
C ILE A 114 11.49 -10.94 12.37
N ILE A 115 12.77 -10.71 12.04
CA ILE A 115 13.16 -10.20 10.71
C ILE A 115 12.80 -11.18 9.58
N PRO A 116 13.09 -12.50 9.67
CA PRO A 116 12.68 -13.45 8.64
C PRO A 116 11.15 -13.56 8.48
N ARG A 117 10.39 -13.40 9.57
CA ARG A 117 8.92 -13.41 9.52
C ARG A 117 8.40 -12.17 8.80
N LEU A 118 8.90 -10.99 9.16
CA LEU A 118 8.55 -9.73 8.48
C LEU A 118 8.95 -9.76 7.01
N TYR A 119 10.10 -10.34 6.66
CA TYR A 119 10.53 -10.51 5.26
C TYR A 119 9.50 -11.31 4.46
N SER A 120 9.05 -12.45 5.01
CA SER A 120 8.05 -13.32 4.38
C SER A 120 6.69 -12.62 4.24
N LEU A 121 6.28 -11.86 5.25
CA LEU A 121 5.05 -11.07 5.22
C LEU A 121 5.12 -9.95 4.17
N HIS A 122 6.23 -9.21 4.14
CA HIS A 122 6.41 -8.01 3.33
C HIS A 122 6.52 -8.30 1.84
N ILE A 123 7.15 -9.41 1.47
CA ILE A 123 7.41 -9.72 0.05
C ILE A 123 6.30 -10.60 -0.54
N MET A 124 5.73 -11.51 0.28
CA MET A 124 4.81 -12.51 -0.24
C MET A 124 3.38 -12.31 0.27
N LEU A 125 3.13 -12.54 1.57
CA LEU A 125 1.75 -12.69 2.06
C LEU A 125 0.93 -11.39 1.88
N VAL A 126 1.48 -10.25 2.31
CA VAL A 126 0.77 -8.98 2.28
C VAL A 126 0.64 -8.43 0.86
N PRO A 127 1.69 -8.42 0.01
CA PRO A 127 1.54 -8.02 -1.39
C PRO A 127 0.56 -8.90 -2.19
N VAL A 128 0.53 -10.21 -1.96
CA VAL A 128 -0.46 -11.09 -2.60
C VAL A 128 -1.88 -10.74 -2.17
N ALA A 129 -2.11 -10.49 -0.88
CA ALA A 129 -3.41 -10.04 -0.38
C ALA A 129 -3.84 -8.70 -1.00
N ILE A 130 -2.90 -7.74 -1.11
CA ILE A 130 -3.12 -6.46 -1.80
C ILE A 130 -3.46 -6.70 -3.27
N GLY A 131 -2.73 -7.56 -3.97
CA GLY A 131 -2.96 -7.87 -5.38
C GLY A 131 -4.35 -8.48 -5.64
N VAL A 132 -4.77 -9.43 -4.80
CA VAL A 132 -6.11 -10.05 -4.88
C VAL A 132 -7.21 -9.01 -4.63
N LEU A 133 -7.09 -8.22 -3.57
CA LEU A 133 -8.09 -7.19 -3.25
C LEU A 133 -8.11 -6.06 -4.28
N LEU A 134 -6.96 -5.70 -4.86
CA LEU A 134 -6.88 -4.73 -5.95
C LEU A 134 -7.61 -5.24 -7.19
N ALA A 135 -7.44 -6.51 -7.55
CA ALA A 135 -8.17 -7.12 -8.66
C ALA A 135 -9.69 -7.07 -8.42
N VAL A 136 -10.15 -7.40 -7.21
CA VAL A 136 -11.57 -7.27 -6.82
C VAL A 136 -12.03 -5.82 -6.90
N HIS A 137 -11.25 -4.88 -6.37
CA HIS A 137 -11.55 -3.45 -6.39
C HIS A 137 -11.72 -2.91 -7.82
N LEU A 138 -10.80 -3.26 -8.73
CA LEU A 138 -10.87 -2.86 -10.14
C LEU A 138 -12.02 -3.54 -10.88
N ALA A 139 -12.30 -4.82 -10.59
CA ALA A 139 -13.41 -5.54 -11.19
C ALA A 139 -14.77 -4.92 -10.84
N LEU A 140 -14.96 -4.52 -9.57
CA LEU A 140 -16.16 -3.81 -9.13
C LEU A 140 -16.33 -2.49 -9.88
N VAL A 141 -15.26 -1.71 -10.01
CA VAL A 141 -15.28 -0.44 -10.75
C VAL A 141 -15.58 -0.64 -12.24
N TRP A 142 -15.04 -1.69 -12.84
CA TRP A 142 -15.28 -2.03 -14.25
C TRP A 142 -16.74 -2.43 -14.52
N TYR A 143 -17.29 -3.29 -13.65
CA TYR A 143 -18.65 -3.81 -13.77
C TYR A 143 -19.69 -2.75 -13.43
N GLN A 144 -19.54 -2.06 -12.29
CA GLN A 144 -20.48 -1.04 -11.81
C GLN A 144 -20.34 0.32 -12.51
N LYS A 145 -19.35 0.45 -13.41
CA LYS A 145 -18.93 1.68 -14.12
C LYS A 145 -18.44 2.79 -13.18
N HIS A 146 -17.57 3.64 -13.72
CA HIS A 146 -17.06 4.82 -12.99
C HIS A 146 -18.16 5.84 -12.69
N THR A 147 -18.02 6.52 -11.55
CA THR A 147 -18.82 7.72 -11.24
C THR A 147 -18.44 8.88 -12.16
N GLN A 148 -19.43 9.72 -12.46
CA GLN A 148 -19.22 11.00 -13.16
C GLN A 148 -19.88 12.13 -12.37
N PHE A 149 -19.28 13.31 -12.37
CA PHE A 149 -19.94 14.51 -11.85
C PHE A 149 -21.14 14.87 -12.74
N PRO A 150 -22.22 15.43 -12.15
CA PRO A 150 -23.38 15.89 -12.91
C PRO A 150 -22.95 16.97 -13.91
N GLY A 151 -23.63 17.03 -15.06
CA GLY A 151 -23.30 17.99 -16.11
C GLY A 151 -24.15 17.79 -17.36
N TYR A 152 -23.88 18.61 -18.39
CA TYR A 152 -24.64 18.59 -19.64
C TYR A 152 -24.67 17.19 -20.27
N ARG A 153 -25.88 16.68 -20.56
CA ARG A 153 -26.18 15.33 -21.11
C ARG A 153 -25.80 14.14 -20.23
N LYS A 154 -25.30 14.36 -19.00
CA LYS A 154 -24.97 13.29 -18.05
C LYS A 154 -26.19 12.90 -17.24
N THR A 155 -26.56 11.63 -17.28
CA THR A 155 -27.68 11.06 -16.52
C THR A 155 -27.18 9.91 -15.66
N GLU A 156 -27.97 9.47 -14.68
CA GLU A 156 -27.64 8.33 -13.81
C GLU A 156 -27.51 6.99 -14.57
N LYS A 157 -28.01 6.93 -15.81
CA LYS A 157 -28.03 5.72 -16.64
C LYS A 157 -26.95 5.71 -17.72
N ASN A 158 -26.16 6.78 -17.86
CA ASN A 158 -25.11 6.86 -18.87
C ASN A 158 -23.75 7.18 -18.24
N VAL A 159 -22.68 6.94 -18.99
CA VAL A 159 -21.33 7.39 -18.64
C VAL A 159 -20.75 8.08 -19.87
N ILE A 160 -20.49 9.38 -19.75
CA ILE A 160 -19.91 10.18 -20.82
C ILE A 160 -18.43 10.38 -20.54
N GLY A 161 -17.58 9.85 -21.41
CA GLY A 161 -16.13 9.95 -21.28
C GLY A 161 -15.40 9.41 -22.51
N SER A 162 -14.08 9.45 -22.46
CA SER A 162 -13.21 8.86 -23.48
C SER A 162 -13.30 7.34 -23.45
N ARG A 163 -13.22 6.70 -24.62
CA ARG A 163 -13.09 5.24 -24.73
C ARG A 163 -11.76 4.77 -24.14
N LEU A 164 -11.72 3.53 -23.63
CA LEU A 164 -10.51 2.91 -23.09
C LEU A 164 -9.35 3.00 -24.08
N TRP A 165 -9.60 2.55 -25.32
CA TRP A 165 -8.65 2.62 -26.41
C TRP A 165 -9.10 3.64 -27.47
N PRO A 166 -8.19 4.45 -28.04
CA PRO A 166 -6.77 4.63 -27.65
C PRO A 166 -6.57 5.71 -26.58
N THR A 167 -7.54 6.61 -26.44
CA THR A 167 -7.35 7.88 -25.74
C THR A 167 -7.08 7.74 -24.23
N TYR A 168 -7.88 6.97 -23.51
CA TYR A 168 -7.68 6.79 -22.07
C TYR A 168 -6.38 6.03 -21.78
N ALA A 169 -6.09 4.96 -22.53
CA ALA A 169 -4.87 4.17 -22.38
C ALA A 169 -3.60 5.03 -22.53
N VAL A 170 -3.51 5.87 -23.56
CA VAL A 170 -2.36 6.75 -23.77
C VAL A 170 -2.19 7.74 -22.61
N LYS A 171 -3.28 8.33 -22.10
CA LYS A 171 -3.23 9.25 -20.95
C LYS A 171 -2.78 8.53 -19.67
N SER A 172 -3.31 7.34 -19.40
CA SER A 172 -2.94 6.54 -18.22
C SER A 172 -1.49 6.07 -18.27
N VAL A 173 -1.02 5.60 -19.43
CA VAL A 173 0.38 5.19 -19.62
C VAL A 173 1.32 6.39 -19.53
N GLY A 174 0.94 7.54 -20.09
CA GLY A 174 1.72 8.78 -19.95
C GLY A 174 1.85 9.21 -18.48
N LEU A 175 0.75 9.14 -17.72
CA LEU A 175 0.78 9.45 -16.28
C LEU A 175 1.66 8.45 -15.50
N LEU A 176 1.60 7.15 -15.83
CA LEU A 176 2.46 6.12 -15.23
C LEU A 176 3.94 6.48 -15.40
N PHE A 177 4.37 6.81 -16.62
CA PHE A 177 5.76 7.17 -16.89
C PHE A 177 6.17 8.48 -16.19
N LEU A 178 5.27 9.46 -16.11
CA LEU A 178 5.54 10.69 -15.39
C LEU A 178 5.74 10.43 -13.89
N VAL A 179 4.86 9.65 -13.28
CA VAL A 179 4.98 9.29 -11.85
C VAL A 179 6.24 8.46 -11.61
N ALA A 180 6.55 7.50 -12.48
CA ALA A 180 7.79 6.72 -12.40
C ALA A 180 9.04 7.62 -12.53
N ALA A 181 9.03 8.59 -13.44
CA ALA A 181 10.13 9.54 -13.59
C ALA A 181 10.32 10.40 -12.33
N VAL A 182 9.23 10.87 -11.72
CA VAL A 182 9.29 11.60 -10.44
C VAL A 182 9.87 10.71 -9.34
N ILE A 183 9.39 9.46 -9.20
CA ILE A 183 9.90 8.51 -8.20
C ILE A 183 11.40 8.26 -8.38
N MET A 184 11.86 8.10 -9.63
CA MET A 184 13.28 7.83 -9.93
C MET A 184 14.18 9.07 -9.76
N ALA A 185 13.59 10.28 -9.72
CA ALA A 185 14.32 11.53 -9.55
C ALA A 185 14.47 11.96 -8.07
N LEU A 186 13.66 11.37 -7.18
CA LEU A 186 13.69 11.57 -5.72
C LEU A 186 14.69 10.63 -5.03
#